data_AF-A0A3M1ZA29-F1
#
_entry.id   AF-A0A3M1ZA29-F1
#
_cell.length_a   1.000
_cell.length_b   1.000
_cell.length_c   1.000
_cell.angle_alpha   90.00
_cell.angle_beta   90.00
_cell.angle_gamma   90.00
#
_symmetry.space_group_name_H-M   'P 1'
#
loop_
_entity.id
_entity.type
_entity.pdbx_description
1 polymer ?
#
loop_
_entity_poly.entity_id
_entity_poly.type
_entity_poly.pdbx_seq_one_letter_code
_entity_poly.pdbx_strand_id
1 'polypeptide(L)'
;MLGQEYEHLQWILGYKERREGEVPNTWVADYSLVDLIEKGLINPDDGNAFLEAAGLKDFFWQITWPEDYETPDEFLVNTIGQARGYVIFVHGWTGNHLIWEDLPGMTVLSNRQLVAFSIDHNGFGESRFISTTPHIDECNPPAAMETLQRWVDLIKIRRQPGQIGQRVIHFVGHSMGGATLFYLNPILWNYGEVTRYALAPALLLEDEMHQMFYTTLGIGIGILQRIPVLEIFERFLKPSVLNTLLAGASDYVKDLHSTQYNATP
;
A
#
# COMPACT_ATOMS: atom_id res chain seq x y z
N MET A 1 19.15 -28.33 -7.11
CA MET A 1 19.32 -27.37 -5.99
C MET A 1 18.64 -26.06 -6.36
N LEU A 2 17.31 -25.99 -6.25
CA LEU A 2 16.49 -24.84 -6.69
C LEU A 2 15.94 -24.02 -5.49
N GLY A 3 16.56 -24.11 -4.30
CA GLY A 3 15.94 -23.66 -3.04
C GLY A 3 16.64 -22.53 -2.27
N GLN A 4 17.81 -22.03 -2.71
CA GLN A 4 18.58 -21.05 -1.91
C GLN A 4 18.54 -19.61 -2.43
N GLU A 5 18.09 -19.35 -3.65
CA GLU A 5 18.21 -18.00 -4.23
C GLU A 5 17.27 -16.97 -3.57
N TYR A 6 16.13 -17.43 -3.02
CA TYR A 6 15.07 -16.59 -2.48
C TYR A 6 14.75 -16.89 -1.00
N GLU A 7 15.75 -17.34 -0.23
CA GLU A 7 15.59 -17.59 1.22
C GLU A 7 15.17 -16.33 2.01
N HIS A 8 15.54 -15.14 1.54
CA HIS A 8 15.09 -13.87 2.14
C HIS A 8 13.59 -13.58 1.93
N LEU A 9 12.90 -14.34 1.08
CA LEU A 9 11.47 -14.18 0.78
C LEU A 9 10.60 -15.29 1.41
N GLN A 10 11.10 -16.02 2.41
CA GLN A 10 10.31 -17.06 3.10
C GLN A 10 9.03 -16.50 3.75
N TRP A 11 8.96 -15.20 4.01
CA TRP A 11 7.75 -14.52 4.49
C TRP A 11 6.54 -14.73 3.56
N ILE A 12 6.74 -15.03 2.28
CA ILE A 12 5.66 -15.29 1.32
C ILE A 12 4.77 -16.47 1.76
N LEU A 13 5.33 -17.46 2.47
CA LEU A 13 4.57 -18.59 3.02
C LEU A 13 3.69 -18.22 4.22
N GLY A 14 3.85 -17.00 4.73
CA GLY A 14 3.15 -16.49 5.91
C GLY A 14 1.80 -15.85 5.62
N TYR A 15 1.21 -16.06 4.45
CA TYR A 15 -0.09 -15.51 4.09
C TYR A 15 -1.18 -15.87 5.12
N LYS A 16 -2.18 -15.01 5.25
CA LYS A 16 -3.39 -15.24 6.06
C LYS A 16 -4.36 -16.11 5.30
N GLU A 17 -4.55 -15.77 4.03
CA GLU A 17 -5.46 -16.42 3.10
C GLU A 17 -4.82 -16.38 1.70
N ARG A 18 -5.02 -17.46 0.94
CA ARG A 18 -4.71 -17.55 -0.49
C ARG A 18 -5.97 -18.01 -1.23
N ARG A 19 -6.28 -17.35 -2.34
CA ARG A 19 -7.46 -17.64 -3.18
C ARG A 19 -7.21 -17.28 -4.63
N GLU A 20 -8.10 -17.73 -5.51
CA GLU A 20 -8.17 -17.26 -6.89
C GLU A 20 -8.46 -15.74 -6.90
N GLY A 21 -7.81 -15.02 -7.81
CA GLY A 21 -8.07 -13.60 -8.03
C GLY A 21 -9.35 -13.36 -8.84
N GLU A 22 -9.86 -12.13 -8.80
CA GLU A 22 -11.06 -11.73 -9.55
C GLU A 22 -10.84 -11.81 -11.08
N VAL A 23 -9.60 -11.64 -11.52
CA VAL A 23 -9.20 -11.81 -12.92
C VAL A 23 -8.78 -13.26 -13.18
N PRO A 24 -9.33 -13.95 -14.20
CA PRO A 24 -8.98 -15.34 -14.49
C PRO A 24 -7.47 -15.58 -14.69
N ASN A 25 -6.97 -16.73 -14.22
CA ASN A 25 -5.54 -17.08 -14.24
C ASN A 25 -4.68 -16.14 -13.39
N THR A 26 -5.25 -15.63 -12.29
CA THR A 26 -4.50 -14.92 -11.25
C THR A 26 -4.83 -15.50 -9.89
N TRP A 27 -3.87 -15.35 -8.98
CA TRP A 27 -3.99 -15.76 -7.59
C TRP A 27 -3.67 -14.56 -6.70
N VAL A 28 -4.30 -14.54 -5.54
CA VAL A 28 -4.06 -13.51 -4.52
C VAL A 28 -3.74 -14.13 -3.18
N ALA A 29 -2.93 -13.44 -2.40
CA ALA A 29 -2.67 -13.79 -1.01
C ALA A 29 -2.56 -12.54 -0.14
N ASP A 30 -3.18 -12.60 1.04
CA ASP A 30 -3.29 -11.50 1.99
C ASP A 30 -2.25 -11.64 3.11
N TYR A 31 -1.63 -10.53 3.51
CA TYR A 31 -0.53 -10.50 4.47
C TYR A 31 -0.74 -9.40 5.52
N SER A 32 -0.36 -9.73 6.75
CA SER A 32 -0.27 -8.82 7.89
C SER A 32 1.15 -8.90 8.42
N LEU A 33 1.76 -7.75 8.71
CA LEU A 33 3.11 -7.74 9.28
C LEU A 33 3.13 -8.36 10.68
N VAL A 34 2.11 -8.11 11.50
CA VAL A 34 1.98 -8.74 12.82
C VAL A 34 1.94 -10.26 12.69
N ASP A 35 1.12 -10.80 11.79
CA ASP A 35 1.03 -12.25 11.58
C ASP A 35 2.38 -12.85 11.11
N LEU A 36 3.15 -12.11 10.30
CA LEU A 36 4.49 -12.54 9.86
C LEU A 36 5.52 -12.52 11.00
N ILE A 37 5.43 -11.56 11.92
CA ILE A 37 6.27 -11.50 13.13
C ILE A 37 5.94 -12.68 14.05
N GLU A 38 4.65 -12.94 14.31
CA GLU A 38 4.20 -14.04 15.18
C GLU A 38 4.61 -15.41 14.64
N LYS A 39 4.59 -15.59 13.30
CA LYS A 39 5.06 -16.79 12.63
C LYS A 39 6.60 -16.91 12.58
N GLY A 40 7.34 -15.90 13.05
CA GLY A 40 8.81 -15.87 13.02
C GLY A 40 9.39 -15.75 11.61
N LEU A 41 8.60 -15.27 10.65
CA LEU A 41 8.99 -15.11 9.24
C LEU A 41 9.58 -13.72 8.96
N ILE A 42 9.31 -12.75 9.83
CA ILE A 42 9.99 -11.47 9.92
C ILE A 42 10.62 -11.37 11.32
N ASN A 43 11.84 -10.83 11.39
CA ASN A 43 12.50 -10.61 12.66
C ASN A 43 11.64 -9.67 13.53
N PRO A 44 11.32 -10.03 14.79
CA PRO A 44 10.46 -9.19 15.63
C PRO A 44 11.01 -7.79 15.89
N ASP A 45 12.33 -7.62 16.03
CA ASP A 45 12.93 -6.30 16.28
C ASP A 45 12.77 -5.41 15.05
N ASP A 46 13.06 -5.93 13.84
CA ASP A 46 12.92 -5.20 12.58
C ASP A 46 11.45 -4.85 12.29
N GLY A 47 10.54 -5.80 12.50
CA GLY A 47 9.11 -5.64 12.26
C GLY A 47 8.45 -4.64 13.23
N ASN A 48 8.77 -4.73 14.52
CA ASN A 48 8.26 -3.79 15.52
C ASN A 48 8.85 -2.39 15.33
N ALA A 49 10.14 -2.28 14.99
CA ALA A 49 10.76 -0.98 14.68
C ALA A 49 10.11 -0.31 13.46
N PHE A 50 9.71 -1.09 12.46
CA PHE A 50 8.94 -0.59 11.33
C PHE A 50 7.57 -0.05 11.77
N LEU A 51 6.80 -0.83 12.55
CA LEU A 51 5.46 -0.46 13.01
C LEU A 51 5.50 0.79 13.91
N GLU A 52 6.47 0.84 14.83
CA GLU A 52 6.69 1.99 15.70
C GLU A 52 7.03 3.25 14.90
N ALA A 53 7.97 3.15 13.95
CA ALA A 53 8.36 4.28 13.11
C ALA A 53 7.22 4.79 12.22
N ALA A 54 6.31 3.91 11.79
CA ALA A 54 5.13 4.28 11.00
C ALA A 54 3.94 4.72 11.87
N GLY A 55 4.00 4.56 13.19
CA GLY A 55 2.87 4.80 14.10
C GLY A 55 1.72 3.81 13.91
N LEU A 56 1.97 2.63 13.36
CA LEU A 56 0.95 1.65 12.95
C LEU A 56 0.83 0.48 13.94
N LYS A 57 -0.38 -0.04 14.10
CA LYS A 57 -0.65 -1.30 14.82
C LYS A 57 -0.32 -2.52 13.97
N ASP A 58 -0.55 -2.41 12.68
CA ASP A 58 -0.24 -3.43 11.69
C ASP A 58 -0.01 -2.76 10.32
N PHE A 59 0.59 -3.49 9.40
CA PHE A 59 0.72 -3.08 8.00
C PHE A 59 0.27 -4.24 7.11
N PHE A 60 -0.79 -4.00 6.34
CA PHE A 60 -1.47 -5.00 5.54
C PHE A 60 -1.26 -4.79 4.05
N TRP A 61 -1.13 -5.89 3.31
CA TRP A 61 -1.12 -5.87 1.85
C TRP A 61 -1.63 -7.18 1.26
N GLN A 62 -2.08 -7.09 0.01
CA GLN A 62 -2.41 -8.24 -0.83
C GLN A 62 -1.38 -8.32 -1.97
N ILE A 63 -0.91 -9.53 -2.27
CA ILE A 63 -0.14 -9.78 -3.49
C ILE A 63 -1.05 -10.40 -4.55
N THR A 64 -0.82 -10.09 -5.81
CA THR A 64 -1.46 -10.72 -6.97
C THR A 64 -0.40 -11.20 -7.94
N TRP A 65 -0.50 -12.44 -8.41
CA TRP A 65 0.40 -12.99 -9.43
C TRP A 65 -0.35 -13.80 -10.48
N PRO A 66 0.22 -13.96 -11.68
CA PRO A 66 -0.43 -14.66 -12.78
C PRO A 66 -0.04 -16.15 -12.75
N GLU A 67 -1.02 -17.02 -12.54
CA GLU A 67 -0.82 -18.46 -12.59
C GLU A 67 -2.09 -19.17 -13.10
N ASP A 68 -1.90 -20.21 -13.92
CA ASP A 68 -3.02 -20.92 -14.55
C ASP A 68 -3.59 -22.04 -13.63
N TYR A 69 -2.96 -22.27 -12.49
CA TYR A 69 -3.31 -23.29 -11.50
C TYR A 69 -2.87 -22.85 -10.09
N GLU A 70 -3.35 -23.51 -9.04
CA GLU A 70 -2.91 -23.22 -7.69
C GLU A 70 -1.42 -23.48 -7.53
N THR A 71 -0.62 -22.45 -7.24
CA THR A 71 0.81 -22.60 -6.97
C THR A 71 1.01 -23.31 -5.63
N PRO A 72 1.56 -24.54 -5.58
CA PRO A 72 1.85 -25.21 -4.32
C PRO A 72 2.87 -24.41 -3.49
N ASP A 73 2.77 -24.48 -2.16
CA ASP A 73 3.59 -23.68 -1.23
C ASP A 73 5.10 -23.86 -1.48
N GLU A 74 5.54 -25.09 -1.77
CA GLU A 74 6.93 -25.43 -2.09
C GLU A 74 7.50 -24.71 -3.33
N PHE A 75 6.62 -24.21 -4.21
CA PHE A 75 7.00 -23.43 -5.39
C PHE A 75 6.71 -21.94 -5.24
N LEU A 76 5.84 -21.53 -4.30
CA LEU A 76 5.34 -20.16 -4.20
C LEU A 76 6.45 -19.12 -4.02
N VAL A 77 7.41 -19.38 -3.12
CA VAL A 77 8.57 -18.49 -2.90
C VAL A 77 9.39 -18.31 -4.18
N ASN A 78 9.57 -19.38 -4.94
CA ASN A 78 10.29 -19.32 -6.21
C ASN A 78 9.50 -18.58 -7.28
N THR A 79 8.19 -18.83 -7.40
CA THR A 79 7.31 -18.15 -8.37
C THR A 79 7.35 -16.64 -8.18
N ILE A 80 7.14 -16.16 -6.96
CA ILE A 80 7.16 -14.73 -6.65
C ILE A 80 8.59 -14.18 -6.65
N GLY A 81 9.57 -14.97 -6.21
CA GLY A 81 10.98 -14.60 -6.19
C GLY A 81 11.60 -14.43 -7.57
N GLN A 82 11.11 -15.15 -8.59
CA GLN A 82 11.57 -15.05 -9.98
C GLN A 82 10.97 -13.86 -10.75
N ALA A 83 10.02 -13.13 -10.15
CA ALA A 83 9.49 -11.91 -10.75
C ALA A 83 10.63 -10.93 -11.10
N ARG A 84 10.56 -10.37 -12.31
CA ARG A 84 11.51 -9.34 -12.77
C ARG A 84 11.16 -7.96 -12.27
N GLY A 85 9.95 -7.77 -11.76
CA GLY A 85 9.54 -6.52 -11.16
C GLY A 85 8.30 -6.67 -10.31
N TYR A 86 8.09 -5.64 -9.51
CA TYR A 86 6.98 -5.54 -8.58
C TYR A 86 6.21 -4.26 -8.86
N VAL A 87 4.88 -4.33 -8.82
CA VAL A 87 4.00 -3.15 -8.98
C VAL A 87 3.30 -2.90 -7.67
N ILE A 88 3.52 -1.75 -7.03
CA ILE A 88 2.94 -1.39 -5.74
C ILE A 88 1.86 -0.34 -5.96
N PHE A 89 0.61 -0.73 -5.71
CA PHE A 89 -0.59 0.09 -5.83
C PHE A 89 -0.92 0.79 -4.51
N VAL A 90 -0.86 2.12 -4.52
CA VAL A 90 -0.97 3.00 -3.34
C VAL A 90 -2.26 3.80 -3.41
N HIS A 91 -3.27 3.41 -2.61
CA HIS A 91 -4.61 4.01 -2.69
C HIS A 91 -4.66 5.48 -2.25
N GLY A 92 -5.75 6.16 -2.61
CA GLY A 92 -6.03 7.54 -2.18
C GLY A 92 -6.55 7.63 -0.74
N TRP A 93 -6.92 8.83 -0.31
CA TRP A 93 -7.58 9.02 0.99
C TRP A 93 -8.86 8.20 1.11
N THR A 94 -9.15 7.65 2.30
CA THR A 94 -10.27 6.73 2.58
C THR A 94 -10.37 5.51 1.66
N GLY A 95 -9.31 5.17 0.95
CA GLY A 95 -9.22 3.90 0.22
C GLY A 95 -8.69 2.77 1.10
N ASN A 96 -8.61 1.59 0.51
CA ASN A 96 -7.86 0.44 0.99
C ASN A 96 -7.34 -0.32 -0.25
N HIS A 97 -6.66 -1.44 -0.05
CA HIS A 97 -6.07 -2.25 -1.11
C HIS A 97 -7.08 -2.74 -2.16
N LEU A 98 -8.37 -2.83 -1.82
CA LEU A 98 -9.43 -3.32 -2.71
C LEU A 98 -9.94 -2.28 -3.72
N ILE A 99 -9.62 -0.98 -3.55
CA ILE A 99 -10.12 0.06 -4.47
C ILE A 99 -9.61 -0.09 -5.91
N TRP A 100 -8.58 -0.92 -6.10
CA TRP A 100 -7.95 -1.16 -7.39
C TRP A 100 -8.70 -2.19 -8.22
N GLU A 101 -9.68 -2.90 -7.64
CA GLU A 101 -10.53 -3.89 -8.32
C GLU A 101 -9.65 -4.86 -9.14
N ASP A 102 -9.95 -5.01 -10.43
CA ASP A 102 -9.27 -5.92 -11.34
C ASP A 102 -7.86 -5.46 -11.77
N LEU A 103 -7.47 -4.21 -11.50
CA LEU A 103 -6.25 -3.62 -12.07
C LEU A 103 -4.95 -4.38 -11.71
N PRO A 104 -4.74 -4.85 -10.47
CA PRO A 104 -3.58 -5.67 -10.14
C PRO A 104 -3.52 -6.96 -10.98
N GLY A 105 -4.66 -7.65 -11.13
CA GLY A 105 -4.80 -8.86 -11.93
C GLY A 105 -4.54 -8.62 -13.42
N MET A 106 -5.14 -7.58 -13.99
CA MET A 106 -4.91 -7.17 -15.38
C MET A 106 -3.45 -6.80 -15.65
N THR A 107 -2.79 -6.17 -14.68
CA THR A 107 -1.38 -5.75 -14.78
C THR A 107 -0.47 -6.96 -14.87
N VAL A 108 -0.62 -7.95 -13.97
CA VAL A 108 0.23 -9.14 -13.98
C VAL A 108 -0.05 -10.09 -15.14
N LEU A 109 -1.29 -10.13 -15.66
CA LEU A 109 -1.56 -10.86 -16.90
C LEU A 109 -0.94 -10.21 -18.13
N SER A 110 -0.93 -8.87 -18.18
CA SER A 110 -0.31 -8.13 -19.28
C SER A 110 1.21 -8.33 -19.32
N ASN A 111 1.83 -8.64 -18.17
CA ASN A 111 3.22 -9.04 -18.09
C ASN A 111 3.43 -10.05 -16.96
N ARG A 112 3.48 -11.34 -17.32
CA ARG A 112 3.61 -12.46 -16.37
C ARG A 112 4.94 -12.53 -15.62
N GLN A 113 5.87 -11.61 -15.88
CA GLN A 113 7.11 -11.45 -15.11
C GLN A 113 6.97 -10.45 -13.95
N LEU A 114 5.77 -9.93 -13.72
CA LEU A 114 5.45 -9.01 -12.63
C LEU A 114 4.61 -9.69 -11.55
N VAL A 115 4.76 -9.18 -10.32
CA VAL A 115 3.84 -9.42 -9.20
C VAL A 115 3.33 -8.07 -8.72
N ALA A 116 2.03 -7.97 -8.46
CA ALA A 116 1.41 -6.76 -7.96
C ALA A 116 1.22 -6.84 -6.43
N PHE A 117 1.33 -5.70 -5.77
CA PHE A 117 1.08 -5.49 -4.35
C PHE A 117 0.04 -4.38 -4.24
N SER A 118 -1.10 -4.66 -3.63
CA SER A 118 -2.08 -3.65 -3.23
C SER A 118 -1.96 -3.47 -1.72
N ILE A 119 -1.59 -2.28 -1.28
CA ILE A 119 -1.26 -2.02 0.13
C ILE A 119 -2.35 -1.21 0.80
N ASP A 120 -2.58 -1.48 2.08
CA ASP A 120 -3.24 -0.56 2.99
C ASP A 120 -2.19 0.36 3.59
N HIS A 121 -2.40 1.68 3.56
CA HIS A 121 -1.42 2.62 4.09
C HIS A 121 -2.08 3.81 4.79
N ASN A 122 -1.25 4.56 5.53
CA ASN A 122 -1.62 5.83 6.14
C ASN A 122 -2.85 5.76 7.06
N GLY A 123 -2.99 4.68 7.82
CA GLY A 123 -4.06 4.50 8.81
C GLY A 123 -5.35 3.88 8.27
N PHE A 124 -5.45 3.62 6.96
CA PHE A 124 -6.66 3.08 6.34
C PHE A 124 -6.60 1.56 6.17
N GLY A 125 -7.77 0.96 5.92
CA GLY A 125 -7.95 -0.48 5.81
C GLY A 125 -7.55 -1.19 7.10
N GLU A 126 -6.74 -2.23 6.96
CA GLU A 126 -6.18 -3.00 8.07
C GLU A 126 -4.86 -2.40 8.61
N SER A 127 -4.24 -1.45 7.90
CA SER A 127 -3.04 -0.72 8.33
C SER A 127 -3.38 0.44 9.28
N ARG A 128 -3.95 0.14 10.44
CA ARG A 128 -4.48 1.16 11.38
C ARG A 128 -3.39 1.81 12.22
N PHE A 129 -3.51 3.11 12.48
CA PHE A 129 -2.65 3.81 13.43
C PHE A 129 -2.83 3.31 14.88
N ILE A 130 -1.77 3.44 15.68
CA ILE A 130 -1.80 3.20 17.13
C ILE A 130 -2.68 4.27 17.80
N SER A 131 -2.44 5.53 17.44
CA SER A 131 -3.21 6.69 17.89
C SER A 131 -4.48 6.84 17.05
N THR A 132 -5.60 7.19 17.70
CA THR A 132 -6.81 7.62 16.98
C THR A 132 -6.65 8.96 16.29
N THR A 133 -5.64 9.73 16.70
CA THR A 133 -5.33 11.07 16.17
C THR A 133 -3.81 11.11 15.97
N PRO A 134 -3.29 10.48 14.90
CA PRO A 134 -1.85 10.46 14.60
C PRO A 134 -1.31 11.88 14.43
N HIS A 135 -0.01 12.07 14.67
CA HIS A 135 0.63 13.34 14.38
C HIS A 135 0.62 13.58 12.87
N ILE A 136 0.56 14.84 12.44
CA ILE A 136 0.59 15.19 11.01
C ILE A 136 1.81 14.59 10.29
N ASP A 137 2.94 14.56 10.99
CA ASP A 137 4.21 14.03 10.48
C ASP A 137 4.21 12.51 10.34
N GLU A 138 3.17 11.82 10.83
CA GLU A 138 2.99 10.37 10.71
C GLU A 138 1.97 10.01 9.62
N CYS A 139 1.13 10.96 9.18
CA CYS A 139 -0.01 10.70 8.31
C CYS A 139 -0.07 11.54 7.01
N ASN A 140 1.06 12.15 6.63
CA ASN A 140 1.20 12.97 5.43
C ASN A 140 1.89 12.22 4.26
N PRO A 141 1.84 12.74 3.01
CA PRO A 141 2.47 12.07 1.87
C PRO A 141 3.99 11.78 2.02
N PRO A 142 4.82 12.68 2.57
CA PRO A 142 6.20 12.35 2.94
C PRO A 142 6.33 11.12 3.85
N ALA A 143 5.58 11.09 4.96
CA ALA A 143 5.60 10.02 5.95
C ALA A 143 5.16 8.69 5.32
N ALA A 144 4.06 8.70 4.57
CA ALA A 144 3.58 7.53 3.85
C ALA A 144 4.68 6.96 2.92
N MET A 145 5.37 7.81 2.14
CA MET A 145 6.42 7.35 1.23
C MET A 145 7.65 6.80 1.97
N GLU A 146 7.99 7.38 3.12
CA GLU A 146 9.01 6.84 4.00
C GLU A 146 8.63 5.44 4.49
N THR A 147 7.40 5.25 4.98
CA THR A 147 6.85 3.95 5.37
C THR A 147 6.95 2.96 4.21
N LEU A 148 6.57 3.34 2.99
CA LEU A 148 6.66 2.43 1.84
C LEU A 148 8.09 2.01 1.51
N GLN A 149 9.06 2.92 1.60
CA GLN A 149 10.48 2.58 1.36
C GLN A 149 10.99 1.60 2.44
N ARG A 150 10.69 1.89 3.71
CA ARG A 150 11.06 1.01 4.83
C ARG A 150 10.41 -0.37 4.70
N TRP A 151 9.15 -0.43 4.27
CA TRP A 151 8.45 -1.69 4.04
C TRP A 151 9.11 -2.50 2.94
N VAL A 152 9.39 -1.88 1.79
CA VAL A 152 10.10 -2.53 0.67
C VAL A 152 11.44 -3.12 1.10
N ASP A 153 12.20 -2.39 1.91
CA ASP A 153 13.48 -2.85 2.45
C ASP A 153 13.29 -3.99 3.46
N LEU A 154 12.27 -3.90 4.33
CA LEU A 154 11.93 -4.93 5.33
C LEU A 154 11.58 -6.27 4.69
N ILE A 155 10.72 -6.27 3.67
CA ILE A 155 10.31 -7.50 2.96
C ILE A 155 11.31 -7.95 1.89
N LYS A 156 12.41 -7.20 1.71
CA LYS A 156 13.58 -7.57 0.88
C LYS A 156 13.25 -7.90 -0.58
N ILE A 157 12.21 -7.28 -1.14
CA ILE A 157 11.83 -7.51 -2.55
C ILE A 157 12.74 -6.79 -3.56
N ARG A 158 13.63 -5.92 -3.08
CA ARG A 158 14.69 -5.34 -3.90
C ARG A 158 15.72 -6.39 -4.29
N ARG A 159 16.56 -6.04 -5.26
CA ARG A 159 17.69 -6.90 -5.64
C ARG A 159 18.63 -7.10 -4.43
N GLN A 160 18.86 -8.35 -4.07
CA GLN A 160 19.77 -8.70 -2.97
C GLN A 160 21.23 -8.81 -3.45
N PRO A 161 22.22 -8.60 -2.55
CA PRO A 161 23.62 -8.86 -2.86
C PRO A 161 23.84 -10.26 -3.45
N GLY A 162 24.54 -10.34 -4.58
CA GLY A 162 24.81 -11.61 -5.28
C GLY A 162 23.77 -12.01 -6.33
N GLN A 163 22.57 -11.42 -6.35
CA GLN A 163 21.59 -11.67 -7.41
C GLN A 163 22.02 -11.01 -8.73
N ILE A 164 21.81 -11.73 -9.84
CA ILE A 164 22.07 -11.26 -11.22
C ILE A 164 20.75 -10.82 -11.84
N GLY A 165 20.75 -9.71 -12.57
CA GLY A 165 19.56 -9.14 -13.19
C GLY A 165 19.04 -7.90 -12.48
N GLN A 166 18.28 -7.08 -13.21
CA GLN A 166 17.59 -5.93 -12.64
C GLN A 166 16.24 -6.38 -12.08
N ARG A 167 15.87 -5.85 -10.91
CA ARG A 167 14.51 -5.87 -10.39
C ARG A 167 14.00 -4.45 -10.39
N VAL A 168 12.83 -4.22 -10.97
CA VAL A 168 12.22 -2.89 -11.03
C VAL A 168 11.00 -2.85 -10.11
N ILE A 169 10.91 -1.80 -9.30
CA ILE A 169 9.74 -1.51 -8.48
C ILE A 169 8.97 -0.36 -9.14
N HIS A 170 7.72 -0.62 -9.50
CA HIS A 170 6.81 0.33 -10.09
C HIS A 170 5.80 0.77 -9.04
N PHE A 171 5.90 2.02 -8.56
CA PHE A 171 4.86 2.57 -7.72
C PHE A 171 3.75 3.16 -8.59
N VAL A 172 2.50 2.76 -8.33
CA VAL A 172 1.29 3.30 -8.95
C VAL A 172 0.45 3.90 -7.84
N GLY A 173 0.15 5.20 -7.91
CA GLY A 173 -0.53 5.89 -6.82
C GLY A 173 -1.69 6.74 -7.33
N HIS A 174 -2.83 6.69 -6.67
CA HIS A 174 -3.99 7.53 -6.99
C HIS A 174 -4.21 8.63 -5.93
N SER A 175 -4.58 9.85 -6.35
CA SER A 175 -4.93 10.95 -5.44
C SER A 175 -3.84 11.22 -4.39
N MET A 176 -4.12 11.06 -3.10
CA MET A 176 -3.13 11.14 -2.01
C MET A 176 -1.97 10.15 -2.22
N GLY A 177 -2.25 8.89 -2.58
CA GLY A 177 -1.23 7.90 -2.90
C GLY A 177 -0.39 8.29 -4.12
N GLY A 178 -0.99 9.02 -5.07
CA GLY A 178 -0.26 9.63 -6.19
C GLY A 178 0.67 10.77 -5.76
N ALA A 179 0.23 11.61 -4.82
CA ALA A 179 1.04 12.68 -4.23
C ALA A 179 2.21 12.11 -3.40
N THR A 180 1.99 11.02 -2.65
CA THR A 180 3.01 10.27 -1.89
C THR A 180 4.23 9.94 -2.76
N LEU A 181 4.02 9.53 -4.02
CA LEU A 181 5.12 9.13 -4.90
C LEU A 181 6.12 10.25 -5.21
N PHE A 182 5.71 11.52 -5.10
CA PHE A 182 6.60 12.65 -5.33
C PHE A 182 7.67 12.80 -4.24
N TYR A 183 7.45 12.22 -3.06
CA TYR A 183 8.37 12.27 -1.92
C TYR A 183 9.35 11.10 -1.86
N LEU A 184 9.38 10.24 -2.89
CA LEU A 184 10.35 9.15 -2.96
C LEU A 184 11.77 9.74 -2.95
N ASN A 185 12.64 9.23 -2.08
CA ASN A 185 14.01 9.71 -1.98
C ASN A 185 14.88 9.01 -3.03
N PRO A 186 15.27 9.67 -4.13
CA PRO A 186 15.98 9.01 -5.23
C PRO A 186 17.38 8.52 -4.85
N ILE A 187 17.97 9.05 -3.76
CA ILE A 187 19.32 8.68 -3.30
C ILE A 187 19.36 7.23 -2.81
N LEU A 188 18.22 6.71 -2.33
CA LEU A 188 18.13 5.35 -1.78
C LEU A 188 17.97 4.27 -2.86
N TRP A 189 17.88 4.66 -4.14
CA TRP A 189 17.54 3.77 -5.25
C TRP A 189 18.65 3.73 -6.30
N ASN A 190 18.92 2.55 -6.83
CA ASN A 190 19.83 2.40 -7.95
C ASN A 190 19.18 2.94 -9.24
N TYR A 191 20.02 3.34 -10.18
CA TYR A 191 19.55 3.78 -11.49
C TYR A 191 18.71 2.69 -12.18
N GLY A 192 17.48 3.03 -12.56
CA GLY A 192 16.54 2.12 -13.20
C GLY A 192 15.85 1.12 -12.26
N GLU A 193 16.09 1.18 -10.95
CA GLU A 193 15.46 0.28 -9.97
C GLU A 193 14.00 0.65 -9.67
N VAL A 194 13.61 1.91 -9.89
CA VAL A 194 12.29 2.40 -9.53
C VAL A 194 11.65 3.26 -10.60
N THR A 195 10.34 3.13 -10.75
CA THR A 195 9.50 4.04 -11.54
C THR A 195 8.27 4.44 -10.73
N ARG A 196 7.63 5.54 -11.14
CA ARG A 196 6.46 6.10 -10.46
C ARG A 196 5.40 6.49 -11.49
N TYR A 197 4.17 6.09 -11.25
CA TYR A 197 3.02 6.43 -12.07
C TYR A 197 1.92 7.02 -11.19
N ALA A 198 1.79 8.34 -11.23
CA ALA A 198 0.86 9.09 -10.40
C ALA A 198 -0.42 9.40 -11.18
N LEU A 199 -1.55 8.86 -10.72
CA LEU A 199 -2.88 9.00 -11.28
C LEU A 199 -3.66 10.06 -10.50
N ALA A 200 -4.07 11.14 -11.18
CA ALA A 200 -4.77 12.27 -10.57
C ALA A 200 -4.17 12.68 -9.21
N PRO A 201 -2.84 12.91 -9.12
CA PRO A 201 -2.20 13.13 -7.84
C PRO A 201 -2.73 14.42 -7.21
N ALA A 202 -3.07 14.35 -5.93
CA ALA A 202 -3.55 15.50 -5.19
C ALA A 202 -2.36 16.37 -4.75
N LEU A 203 -1.64 16.95 -5.72
CA LEU A 203 -0.52 17.86 -5.49
C LEU A 203 -1.05 19.21 -5.02
N LEU A 204 -1.28 19.33 -3.71
CA LEU A 204 -1.74 20.56 -3.08
C LEU A 204 -0.52 21.36 -2.59
N LEU A 205 0.26 21.90 -3.53
CA LEU A 205 1.62 22.38 -3.25
C LEU A 205 1.75 23.84 -2.77
N GLU A 206 0.69 24.64 -2.59
CA GLU A 206 0.87 26.08 -2.29
C GLU A 206 -0.15 26.73 -1.34
N ASP A 207 -0.73 26.05 -0.36
CA ASP A 207 -1.61 26.74 0.59
C ASP A 207 -1.60 26.16 2.02
N GLU A 208 -1.30 27.01 3.00
CA GLU A 208 -1.28 26.70 4.44
C GLU A 208 -2.63 26.16 4.94
N MET A 209 -3.76 26.59 4.35
CA MET A 209 -5.08 25.99 4.62
C MET A 209 -5.17 24.51 4.21
N HIS A 210 -4.34 24.08 3.27
CA HIS A 210 -4.47 22.79 2.59
C HIS A 210 -3.43 21.77 3.06
N GLN A 211 -2.33 22.20 3.67
CA GLN A 211 -1.58 21.33 4.59
C GLN A 211 -2.49 20.87 5.73
N MET A 212 -3.31 21.79 6.27
CA MET A 212 -4.38 21.45 7.21
C MET A 212 -5.38 20.45 6.63
N PHE A 213 -5.69 20.46 5.33
CA PHE A 213 -6.54 19.43 4.71
C PHE A 213 -5.95 18.03 4.89
N TYR A 214 -4.69 17.79 4.51
CA TYR A 214 -4.04 16.49 4.73
C TYR A 214 -3.90 16.11 6.20
N THR A 215 -3.63 17.11 7.06
CA THR A 215 -3.64 16.96 8.52
C THR A 215 -4.98 16.46 9.02
N THR A 216 -6.06 17.07 8.52
CA THR A 216 -7.44 16.78 8.90
C THR A 216 -7.90 15.43 8.34
N LEU A 217 -7.43 15.06 7.15
CA LEU A 217 -7.73 13.78 6.50
C LEU A 217 -7.05 12.58 7.16
N GLY A 218 -5.85 12.77 7.73
CA GLY A 218 -5.11 11.72 8.45
C GLY A 218 -5.50 11.59 9.93
N ILE A 219 -6.09 12.62 10.52
CA ILE A 219 -6.47 12.67 11.95
C ILE A 219 -7.83 12.02 12.24
N GLY A 220 -8.63 11.71 11.22
CA GLY A 220 -9.96 11.20 11.45
C GLY A 220 -10.97 12.28 11.84
N ILE A 221 -12.26 11.99 11.70
CA ILE A 221 -13.36 12.97 11.74
C ILE A 221 -13.53 13.58 13.15
N GLY A 222 -13.10 12.87 14.20
CA GLY A 222 -13.29 13.28 15.59
C GLY A 222 -12.69 14.65 15.98
N ILE A 223 -11.69 15.16 15.26
CA ILE A 223 -11.05 16.47 15.56
C ILE A 223 -11.65 17.63 14.76
N LEU A 224 -12.27 17.37 13.60
CA LEU A 224 -12.90 18.41 12.76
C LEU A 224 -13.89 19.29 13.55
N GLN A 225 -14.61 18.66 14.50
CA GLN A 225 -15.59 19.33 15.35
C GLN A 225 -14.99 20.28 16.40
N ARG A 226 -13.66 20.31 16.60
CA ARG A 226 -13.01 21.07 17.68
C ARG A 226 -12.16 22.24 17.21
N ILE A 227 -12.02 22.46 15.90
CA ILE A 227 -11.21 23.55 15.35
C ILE A 227 -12.10 24.44 14.44
N PRO A 228 -12.46 25.66 14.88
CA PRO A 228 -13.36 26.56 14.14
C PRO A 228 -12.91 26.93 12.71
N VAL A 229 -11.61 26.85 12.43
CA VAL A 229 -11.04 27.10 11.09
C VAL A 229 -11.35 25.97 10.09
N LEU A 230 -11.73 24.78 10.56
CA LEU A 230 -11.99 23.61 9.70
C LEU A 230 -13.47 23.42 9.31
N GLU A 231 -14.39 24.31 9.71
CA GLU A 231 -15.81 24.29 9.28
C GLU A 231 -15.97 24.38 7.74
N ILE A 232 -15.00 24.98 7.04
CA ILE A 232 -14.97 25.06 5.58
C ILE A 232 -14.67 23.68 4.96
N PHE A 233 -13.87 22.84 5.63
CA PHE A 233 -13.55 21.48 5.18
C PHE A 233 -14.65 20.47 5.52
N GLU A 234 -15.39 20.66 6.61
CA GLU A 234 -16.64 19.94 6.86
C GLU A 234 -17.64 20.07 5.69
N ARG A 235 -17.65 21.20 4.97
CA ARG A 235 -18.46 21.37 3.75
C ARG A 235 -17.94 20.56 2.56
N PHE A 236 -16.64 20.32 2.48
CA PHE A 236 -16.01 19.45 1.48
C PHE A 236 -16.06 17.96 1.84
N LEU A 237 -16.37 17.61 3.08
CA LEU A 237 -16.42 16.23 3.57
C LEU A 237 -17.84 15.67 3.68
N LYS A 238 -18.86 16.44 3.25
CA LYS A 238 -20.23 15.92 3.17
C LYS A 238 -20.27 14.70 2.23
N PRO A 239 -21.13 13.70 2.49
CA PRO A 239 -21.32 12.55 1.59
C PRO A 239 -21.57 12.94 0.12
N SER A 240 -22.16 14.11 -0.12
CA SER A 240 -22.34 14.67 -1.46
C SER A 240 -21.03 14.96 -2.20
N VAL A 241 -19.96 15.34 -1.49
CA VAL A 241 -18.65 15.61 -2.08
C VAL A 241 -17.87 14.32 -2.28
N LEU A 242 -17.97 13.33 -1.38
CA LEU A 242 -17.45 11.98 -1.64
C LEU A 242 -18.06 11.40 -2.92
N ASN A 243 -19.37 11.49 -3.09
CA ASN A 243 -20.06 11.08 -4.32
C ASN A 243 -19.62 11.88 -5.56
N THR A 244 -19.20 13.13 -5.40
CA THR A 244 -18.69 13.97 -6.50
C THR A 244 -17.25 13.59 -6.87
N LEU A 245 -16.39 13.36 -5.88
CA LEU A 245 -15.00 12.92 -6.07
C LEU A 245 -14.94 11.50 -6.65
N LEU A 246 -15.93 10.66 -6.35
CA LEU A 246 -16.05 9.29 -6.83
C LEU A 246 -17.02 9.12 -8.01
N ALA A 247 -17.44 10.21 -8.67
CA ALA A 247 -18.46 10.16 -9.71
C ALA A 247 -18.11 9.21 -10.89
N GLY A 248 -16.81 9.03 -11.17
CA GLY A 248 -16.30 8.10 -12.19
C GLY A 248 -15.90 6.72 -11.66
N ALA A 249 -15.98 6.48 -10.35
CA ALA A 249 -15.66 5.18 -9.75
C ALA A 249 -16.85 4.21 -9.86
N SER A 250 -16.56 2.92 -9.75
CA SER A 250 -17.60 1.89 -9.63
C SER A 250 -18.41 2.08 -8.34
N ASP A 251 -19.61 1.52 -8.29
CA ASP A 251 -20.42 1.57 -7.07
C ASP A 251 -19.79 0.78 -5.92
N TYR A 252 -19.01 -0.26 -6.24
CA TYR A 252 -18.21 -0.99 -5.28
C TYR A 252 -17.15 -0.10 -4.63
N VAL A 253 -16.37 0.64 -5.42
CA VAL A 253 -15.36 1.58 -4.91
C VAL A 253 -15.99 2.70 -4.08
N LYS A 254 -17.18 3.19 -4.47
CA LYS A 254 -17.94 4.17 -3.68
C LYS A 254 -18.36 3.63 -2.31
N ASP A 255 -18.82 2.38 -2.25
CA ASP A 255 -19.22 1.73 -1.00
C ASP A 255 -18.02 1.48 -0.09
N LEU A 256 -16.88 1.03 -0.65
CA LEU A 256 -15.63 0.87 0.07
C LEU A 256 -15.16 2.18 0.71
N HIS A 257 -15.11 3.27 -0.06
CA HIS A 257 -14.75 4.59 0.48
C HIS A 257 -15.69 5.04 1.59
N SER A 258 -17.00 4.81 1.43
CA SER A 258 -18.00 5.17 2.43
C SER A 258 -17.85 4.36 3.71
N THR A 259 -17.64 3.06 3.58
CA THR A 259 -17.40 2.15 4.71
C THR A 259 -16.11 2.53 5.44
N GLN A 260 -15.03 2.76 4.70
CA GLN A 260 -13.74 3.16 5.27
C GLN A 260 -13.82 4.52 5.96
N TYR A 261 -14.51 5.50 5.37
CA TYR A 261 -14.76 6.81 5.99
C TYR A 261 -15.47 6.68 7.33
N ASN A 262 -16.49 5.81 7.42
CA ASN A 262 -17.25 5.61 8.65
C ASN A 262 -16.51 4.75 9.70
N ALA A 263 -15.56 3.90 9.27
CA ALA A 263 -14.79 3.02 10.14
C ALA A 263 -13.48 3.66 10.67
N THR A 264 -13.02 4.73 10.02
CA THR A 264 -11.84 5.49 10.45
C THR A 264 -12.28 6.48 11.55
N PRO A 265 -11.66 6.47 12.76
CA PRO A 265 -12.07 7.27 13.92
C PRO A 265 -12.19 8.78 13.69
#